data_AF-A0A381PMA0-F1
#
_entry.id   AF-A0A381PMA0-F1
#
_cell.length_a   1.000
_cell.length_b   1.000
_cell.length_c   1.000
_cell.angle_alpha   90.00
_cell.angle_beta   90.00
_cell.angle_gamma   90.00
#
_symmetry.space_group_name_H-M   'P 1'
#
loop_
_entity.id
_entity.type
_entity.pdbx_description
1 polymer ?
#
loop_
_entity_poly.entity_id
_entity_poly.type
_entity_poly.pdbx_seq_one_letter_code
_entity_poly.pdbx_strand_id
1 'polypeptide(L)'
;MLSQTPVLLLLHVIVSFFIIFSIRKDWQEWKKRIIPFIKFFPLSGILFFGISFFVSDRLIPEIILDVSLATIRLMVLVNVMTAYTIQAKSQDIFIAMRSVWFAKGKPWKWVEDLFLFFDITIRFFPSFQEEWKRMEQSQKALAFKIEKDFFRRLKSIAMFIPDFIILNLNRADTLTTIVLMRGYGSVLPRSVYSFTPFQWSDGIIVLGMLACFMGIHSYVTV
;
A
#
# COMPACT_ATOMS: atom_id res chain seq x y z
N MET A 1 3.53 16.19 16.22
CA MET A 1 2.22 15.50 16.26
C MET A 1 2.28 13.97 16.19
N LEU A 2 3.47 13.35 16.07
CA LEU A 2 3.73 12.04 16.68
C LEU A 2 4.99 12.18 17.55
N SER A 3 4.81 12.07 18.87
CA SER A 3 5.84 12.00 19.93
C SER A 3 6.83 13.16 20.01
N GLN A 4 6.54 14.18 20.84
CA GLN A 4 7.56 15.15 21.29
C GLN A 4 8.41 14.60 22.43
N THR A 5 7.89 13.63 23.18
CA THR A 5 8.58 13.05 24.34
C THR A 5 9.33 11.77 23.96
N PRO A 6 10.53 11.55 24.54
CA PRO A 6 11.32 10.34 24.28
C PRO A 6 10.64 9.07 24.85
N VAL A 7 9.84 9.20 25.91
CA VAL A 7 9.13 8.08 26.56
C VAL A 7 8.10 7.44 25.64
N LEU A 8 7.30 8.24 24.92
CA LEU A 8 6.28 7.73 24.00
C LEU A 8 6.92 7.02 22.80
N LEU A 9 8.06 7.52 22.31
CA LEU A 9 8.82 6.87 21.26
C LEU A 9 9.36 5.51 21.71
N LEU A 10 9.82 5.38 22.94
CA LEU A 10 10.27 4.11 23.51
C LEU A 10 9.12 3.08 23.58
N LEU A 11 7.92 3.50 23.98
CA LEU A 11 6.73 2.64 23.95
C LEU A 11 6.43 2.16 22.52
N HIS A 12 6.46 3.05 21.53
CA HIS A 12 6.25 2.68 20.12
C HIS A 12 7.32 1.71 19.60
N VAL A 13 8.57 1.82 20.04
CA VAL A 13 9.64 0.88 19.71
C VAL A 13 9.33 -0.52 20.27
N ILE A 14 8.87 -0.61 21.53
CA ILE A 14 8.48 -1.88 22.16
C ILE A 14 7.33 -2.53 21.39
N VAL A 15 6.29 -1.75 21.05
CA VAL A 15 5.14 -2.24 20.27
C VAL A 15 5.57 -2.72 18.88
N SER A 16 6.46 -1.98 18.22
CA SER A 16 7.00 -2.38 16.91
C SER A 16 7.75 -3.71 16.98
N PHE A 17 8.54 -3.93 18.05
CA PHE A 17 9.23 -5.20 18.28
C PHE A 17 8.24 -6.36 18.52
N PHE A 18 7.16 -6.11 19.27
CA PHE A 18 6.09 -7.10 19.47
C PHE A 18 5.39 -7.47 18.16
N ILE A 19 5.07 -6.48 17.31
CA ILE A 19 4.48 -6.70 15.99
C ILE A 19 5.41 -7.54 15.10
N ILE A 20 6.72 -7.24 15.11
CA ILE A 20 7.72 -8.02 14.38
C ILE A 20 7.77 -9.47 14.88
N PHE A 21 7.65 -9.68 16.19
CA PHE A 21 7.57 -11.02 16.78
C PHE A 21 6.33 -11.78 16.33
N SER A 22 5.18 -11.11 16.18
CA SER A 22 3.95 -11.72 15.64
C SER A 22 4.09 -12.18 14.18
N ILE A 23 5.00 -11.59 13.39
CA ILE A 23 5.25 -11.94 11.98
C ILE A 23 6.30 -13.06 11.84
N ARG A 24 6.57 -13.83 12.90
CA ARG A 24 7.59 -14.90 12.88
C ARG A 24 7.41 -15.91 11.74
N LYS A 25 6.16 -16.14 11.29
CA LYS A 25 5.85 -17.05 10.17
C LYS A 25 6.36 -16.54 8.81
N ASP A 26 6.30 -15.22 8.55
CA ASP A 26 6.65 -14.60 7.27
C ASP A 26 7.97 -13.82 7.33
N TRP A 27 8.89 -14.24 8.22
CA TRP A 27 10.15 -13.55 8.51
C TRP A 27 11.03 -13.28 7.28
N GLN A 28 11.02 -14.20 6.31
CA GLN A 28 11.80 -14.07 5.07
C GLN A 28 11.26 -12.94 4.18
N GLU A 29 9.94 -12.81 4.08
CA GLU A 29 9.30 -11.75 3.31
C GLU A 29 9.48 -10.39 3.99
N TRP A 30 9.40 -10.35 5.33
CA TRP A 30 9.69 -9.14 6.10
C TRP A 30 11.13 -8.66 5.89
N LYS A 31 12.11 -9.56 5.98
CA LYS A 31 13.52 -9.23 5.74
C LYS A 31 13.73 -8.63 4.35
N LYS A 32 13.22 -9.27 3.29
CA LYS A 32 13.36 -8.76 1.92
C LYS A 32 12.80 -7.35 1.77
N ARG A 33 11.65 -7.06 2.39
CA ARG A 33 10.99 -5.76 2.32
C ARG A 33 11.68 -4.68 3.15
N ILE A 34 12.23 -5.00 4.32
CA ILE A 34 12.82 -4.01 5.23
C ILE A 34 14.27 -3.63 4.89
N ILE A 35 15.05 -4.54 4.27
CA ILE A 35 16.46 -4.32 3.94
C ILE A 35 16.73 -3.03 3.13
N PRO A 36 15.97 -2.70 2.07
CA PRO A 36 16.15 -1.45 1.34
C PRO A 36 15.98 -0.21 2.23
N PHE A 37 15.00 -0.23 3.14
CA PHE A 37 14.74 0.89 4.05
C PHE A 37 15.82 1.03 5.11
N ILE A 38 16.29 -0.08 5.68
CA ILE A 38 17.41 -0.05 6.67
C ILE A 38 18.66 0.56 6.05
N LYS A 39 18.97 0.24 4.78
CA LYS A 39 20.09 0.85 4.07
C LYS A 39 19.90 2.36 3.83
N PHE A 40 18.66 2.81 3.70
CA PHE A 40 18.33 4.23 3.44
C PHE A 40 18.34 5.10 4.72
N PHE A 41 18.07 4.54 5.90
CA PHE A 41 17.97 5.33 7.13
C PHE A 41 19.23 6.11 7.52
N PRO A 42 20.45 5.53 7.49
CA PRO A 42 21.67 6.28 7.80
C PRO A 42 21.87 7.48 6.86
N LEU A 43 21.53 7.32 5.58
CA LEU A 43 21.59 8.40 4.59
C LEU A 43 20.61 9.53 4.95
N SER A 44 19.38 9.17 5.32
CA SER A 44 18.38 10.16 5.76
C SER A 44 18.79 10.91 7.02
N GLY A 45 19.43 10.24 7.99
CA GLY A 45 19.92 10.86 9.23
C GLY A 45 21.04 11.87 8.97
N ILE A 46 21.98 11.54 8.08
CA ILE A 46 23.06 12.46 7.67
C ILE A 46 22.47 13.69 6.96
N LEU A 47 21.49 13.50 6.09
CA LEU A 47 20.84 14.59 5.36
C LEU A 47 20.09 15.53 6.33
N PHE A 48 19.35 14.98 7.30
CA PHE A 48 18.67 15.79 8.32
C PHE A 48 19.65 16.53 9.23
N PHE A 49 20.77 15.90 9.58
CA PHE A 49 21.83 16.57 10.33
C PHE A 49 22.41 17.76 9.54
N GLY A 50 22.72 17.58 8.26
CA GLY A 50 23.24 18.64 7.39
C GLY A 50 22.28 19.83 7.26
N ILE A 51 20.99 19.57 7.07
CA ILE A 51 19.96 20.63 7.03
C ILE A 51 19.85 21.33 8.38
N SER A 52 19.80 20.57 9.48
CA SER A 52 19.60 21.13 10.81
C SER A 52 20.80 21.98 11.26
N PHE A 53 22.02 21.57 10.91
CA PHE A 53 23.24 22.32 11.18
C PHE A 53 23.29 23.66 10.42
N PHE A 54 22.79 23.69 9.18
CA PHE A 54 22.80 24.92 8.37
C PHE A 54 21.68 25.91 8.75
N VAL A 55 20.54 25.38 9.20
CA VAL A 55 19.32 26.18 9.43
C VAL A 55 19.14 26.60 10.90
N SER A 56 19.69 25.87 11.87
CA SER A 56 19.41 26.09 13.29
C SER A 56 20.64 26.59 14.07
N ASP A 57 20.45 27.62 14.89
CA ASP A 57 21.45 28.13 15.85
C ASP A 57 21.57 27.30 17.15
N ARG A 58 21.13 26.04 17.13
CA ARG A 58 21.11 25.16 18.31
C ARG A 58 22.48 24.54 18.55
N LEU A 59 22.75 24.15 19.79
CA LEU A 59 23.97 23.44 20.14
C LEU A 59 24.03 22.08 19.42
N ILE A 60 25.22 21.70 18.94
CA ILE A 60 25.44 20.44 18.19
C ILE A 60 24.87 19.20 18.91
N PRO A 61 24.98 19.03 20.25
CA PRO A 61 24.40 17.88 20.96
C PRO A 61 22.87 17.82 20.88
N GLU A 62 22.19 18.96 20.88
CA GLU A 62 20.73 19.02 20.77
C GLU A 62 20.28 18.62 19.36
N ILE A 63 21.01 19.07 18.34
CA ILE A 63 20.77 18.68 16.94
C ILE A 63 20.94 17.17 16.76
N ILE A 64 21.99 16.57 17.34
CA ILE A 64 22.21 15.12 17.27
C ILE A 64 21.06 14.36 17.92
N LEU A 65 20.59 14.82 19.09
CA LEU A 65 19.48 14.18 19.78
C LEU A 65 18.17 14.29 18.98
N ASP A 66 17.84 15.47 18.47
CA ASP A 66 16.64 15.70 17.66
C ASP A 66 16.65 14.86 16.36
N VAL A 67 17.79 14.83 15.66
CA VAL A 67 17.97 14.05 14.43
C VAL A 67 17.92 12.55 14.70
N SER A 68 18.51 12.07 15.80
CA SER A 68 18.46 10.66 16.17
C SER A 68 17.04 10.22 16.53
N LEU A 69 16.31 11.02 17.30
CA LEU A 69 14.90 10.77 17.64
C LEU A 69 14.02 10.76 16.39
N ALA A 70 14.23 11.71 15.46
CA ALA A 70 13.51 11.74 14.20
C ALA A 70 13.79 10.49 13.34
N THR A 71 15.05 10.06 13.28
CA THR A 71 15.47 8.87 12.53
C THR A 71 14.85 7.59 13.11
N ILE A 72 14.87 7.44 14.45
CA ILE A 72 14.23 6.29 15.12
C ILE A 72 12.72 6.29 14.87
N ARG A 73 12.05 7.45 14.92
CA ARG A 73 10.61 7.56 14.64
C ARG A 73 10.27 7.07 13.23
N LEU A 74 11.04 7.50 12.22
CA LEU A 74 10.85 7.04 10.84
C LEU A 74 11.09 5.53 10.71
N MET A 75 12.10 5.00 11.40
CA MET A 75 12.38 3.57 11.42
C MET A 75 11.22 2.77 12.03
N VAL A 76 10.66 3.22 13.14
CA VAL A 76 9.49 2.58 13.77
C VAL A 76 8.28 2.61 12.84
N LEU A 77 8.00 3.74 12.19
CA LEU A 77 6.87 3.89 11.28
C LEU A 77 6.97 2.94 10.07
N VAL A 78 8.15 2.88 9.44
CA VAL A 78 8.36 1.99 8.29
C VAL A 78 8.28 0.52 8.69
N ASN A 79 8.76 0.16 9.88
CA ASN A 79 8.63 -1.21 10.40
C ASN A 79 7.16 -1.61 10.57
N VAL A 80 6.36 -0.76 11.22
CA VAL A 80 4.92 -1.03 11.43
C VAL A 80 4.17 -1.09 10.10
N MET A 81 4.47 -0.19 9.15
CA MET A 81 3.83 -0.21 7.82
C MET A 81 4.20 -1.45 7.00
N THR A 82 5.46 -1.86 7.06
CA THR A 82 5.92 -3.08 6.38
C THR A 82 5.28 -4.32 6.99
N ALA A 83 5.18 -4.36 8.32
CA ALA A 83 4.50 -5.41 9.05
C ALA A 83 3.02 -5.53 8.65
N TYR A 84 2.30 -4.41 8.63
CA TYR A 84 0.90 -4.36 8.20
C TYR A 84 0.72 -4.87 6.76
N THR A 85 1.58 -4.43 5.85
CA THR A 85 1.52 -4.82 4.42
C THR A 85 1.73 -6.34 4.21
N ILE A 86 2.48 -7.01 5.08
CA ILE A 86 2.72 -8.46 5.00
C ILE A 86 1.52 -9.24 5.55
N GLN A 87 0.94 -8.77 6.67
CA GLN A 87 -0.20 -9.42 7.30
C GLN A 87 -1.49 -9.25 6.49
N ALA A 88 -1.69 -8.06 5.93
CA ALA A 88 -2.90 -7.75 5.17
C ALA A 88 -2.69 -8.05 3.68
N LYS A 89 -3.26 -9.16 3.20
CA LYS A 89 -3.33 -9.40 1.75
C LYS A 89 -4.27 -8.40 1.11
N SER A 90 -3.87 -7.78 0.00
CA SER A 90 -4.66 -6.74 -0.68
C SER A 90 -6.07 -7.18 -1.09
N GLN A 91 -6.26 -8.48 -1.39
CA GLN A 91 -7.56 -9.05 -1.75
C GLN A 91 -8.52 -9.11 -0.55
N ASP A 92 -8.00 -9.42 0.63
CA ASP A 92 -8.81 -9.60 1.85
C ASP A 92 -9.38 -8.25 2.33
N ILE A 93 -8.60 -7.17 2.21
CA ILE A 93 -9.06 -5.80 2.52
C ILE A 93 -10.24 -5.41 1.62
N PHE A 94 -10.11 -5.69 0.32
CA PHE A 94 -11.12 -5.31 -0.66
C PHE A 94 -12.44 -6.07 -0.44
N ILE A 95 -12.35 -7.37 -0.16
CA ILE A 95 -13.51 -8.22 0.16
C ILE A 95 -14.19 -7.76 1.47
N ALA A 96 -13.41 -7.42 2.49
CA ALA A 96 -13.94 -6.89 3.75
C ALA A 96 -14.68 -5.55 3.53
N MET A 97 -14.10 -4.64 2.75
CA MET A 97 -14.73 -3.36 2.40
C MET A 97 -16.06 -3.55 1.66
N ARG A 98 -16.10 -4.49 0.69
CA ARG A 98 -17.33 -4.84 -0.04
C ARG A 98 -18.38 -5.48 0.87
N SER A 99 -17.96 -6.31 1.82
CA SER A 99 -18.85 -6.96 2.80
C SER A 99 -19.48 -5.93 3.75
N VAL A 100 -18.71 -4.95 4.23
CA VAL A 100 -19.22 -3.83 5.04
C VAL A 100 -20.21 -2.98 4.25
N TRP A 101 -19.94 -2.74 2.96
CA TRP A 101 -20.87 -2.02 2.09
C TRP A 101 -22.19 -2.78 1.91
N PHE A 102 -22.11 -4.07 1.59
CA PHE A 102 -23.28 -4.93 1.44
C PHE A 102 -24.12 -5.01 2.71
N ALA A 103 -23.49 -5.05 3.89
CA ALA A 103 -24.19 -5.04 5.18
C ALA A 103 -25.06 -3.79 5.38
N LYS A 104 -24.76 -2.65 4.72
CA LYS A 104 -25.60 -1.44 4.76
C LYS A 104 -26.86 -1.56 3.89
N GLY A 105 -26.95 -2.54 2.99
CA GLY A 105 -28.16 -2.85 2.21
C GLY A 105 -28.64 -1.77 1.24
N LYS A 106 -27.85 -0.72 0.97
CA LYS A 106 -28.28 0.41 0.11
C LYS A 106 -28.06 0.10 -1.37
N PRO A 107 -29.06 0.25 -2.26
CA PRO A 107 -28.95 -0.04 -3.69
C PRO A 107 -28.25 1.09 -4.47
N TRP A 108 -27.05 1.52 -4.04
CA TRP A 108 -26.34 2.62 -4.71
C TRP A 108 -25.49 2.10 -5.87
N LYS A 109 -25.99 2.29 -7.10
CA LYS A 109 -25.35 1.82 -8.33
C LYS A 109 -23.90 2.29 -8.51
N TRP A 110 -23.63 3.58 -8.28
CA TRP A 110 -22.29 4.16 -8.47
C TRP A 110 -21.22 3.49 -7.60
N VAL A 111 -21.55 3.23 -6.32
CA VAL A 111 -20.63 2.58 -5.39
C VAL A 111 -20.40 1.12 -5.78
N GLU A 112 -21.46 0.41 -6.19
CA GLU A 112 -21.37 -0.96 -6.66
C GLU A 112 -20.55 -1.10 -7.97
N ASP A 113 -20.65 -0.12 -8.87
CA ASP A 113 -19.85 -0.06 -10.11
C ASP A 113 -18.38 0.27 -9.81
N LEU A 114 -18.11 1.13 -8.82
CA LEU A 114 -16.76 1.39 -8.33
C LEU A 114 -16.13 0.12 -7.76
N PHE A 115 -16.85 -0.64 -6.94
CA PHE A 115 -16.35 -1.93 -6.46
C PHE A 115 -16.11 -2.92 -7.60
N LEU A 116 -16.99 -2.99 -8.61
CA LEU A 116 -16.71 -3.84 -9.77
C LEU A 116 -15.41 -3.41 -10.46
N PHE A 117 -15.24 -2.11 -10.71
CA PHE A 117 -14.07 -1.57 -11.38
C PHE A 117 -12.76 -1.97 -10.68
N PHE A 118 -12.71 -1.85 -9.36
CA PHE A 118 -11.54 -2.27 -8.59
C PHE A 118 -11.34 -3.78 -8.59
N ASP A 119 -12.39 -4.60 -8.46
CA ASP A 119 -12.28 -6.07 -8.50
C ASP A 119 -11.70 -6.56 -9.83
N ILE A 120 -12.25 -6.03 -10.93
CA ILE A 120 -11.76 -6.31 -12.29
C ILE A 120 -10.31 -5.85 -12.41
N THR A 121 -10.01 -4.60 -12.06
CA THR A 121 -8.65 -4.04 -12.18
C THR A 121 -7.61 -4.88 -11.43
N ILE A 122 -7.85 -5.19 -10.15
CA ILE A 122 -6.91 -5.96 -9.33
C ILE A 122 -6.71 -7.37 -9.91
N ARG A 123 -7.78 -8.01 -10.38
CA ARG A 123 -7.74 -9.36 -10.96
C ARG A 123 -7.01 -9.40 -12.30
N PHE A 124 -7.21 -8.39 -13.15
CA PHE A 124 -6.60 -8.33 -14.49
C PHE A 124 -5.18 -7.81 -14.46
N PHE A 125 -4.76 -7.10 -13.40
CA PHE A 125 -3.43 -6.51 -13.28
C PHE A 125 -2.27 -7.48 -13.54
N PRO A 126 -2.23 -8.71 -12.98
CA PRO A 126 -1.16 -9.66 -13.28
C PRO A 126 -1.15 -10.07 -14.76
N SER A 127 -2.32 -10.36 -15.33
CA SER A 127 -2.42 -10.74 -16.75
C SER A 127 -2.00 -9.60 -17.68
N PHE A 128 -2.28 -8.36 -17.30
CA PHE A 128 -1.85 -7.16 -18.02
C PHE A 128 -0.33 -7.00 -18.00
N GLN A 129 0.31 -7.26 -16.85
CA GLN A 129 1.77 -7.25 -16.74
C GLN A 129 2.43 -8.34 -17.60
N GLU A 130 1.85 -9.53 -17.62
CA GLU A 130 2.33 -10.64 -18.46
C GLU A 130 2.19 -10.32 -19.95
N GLU A 131 1.06 -9.76 -20.36
CA GLU A 131 0.80 -9.37 -21.74
C GLU A 131 1.73 -8.25 -22.20
N TRP A 132 1.98 -7.26 -21.34
CA TRP A 132 2.99 -6.22 -21.57
C TRP A 132 4.39 -6.84 -21.76
N LYS A 133 4.80 -7.75 -20.88
CA LYS A 133 6.09 -8.43 -20.97
C LYS A 133 6.22 -9.27 -22.24
N ARG A 134 5.16 -9.98 -22.62
CA ARG A 134 5.11 -10.76 -23.87
C ARG A 134 5.23 -9.85 -25.08
N MET A 135 4.52 -8.73 -25.09
CA MET A 135 4.62 -7.72 -26.15
C MET A 135 6.05 -7.19 -26.25
N GLU A 136 6.67 -6.81 -25.12
CA GLU A 136 8.06 -6.36 -25.09
C GLU A 136 9.03 -7.40 -25.67
N GLN A 137 8.82 -8.69 -25.37
CA GLN A 137 9.62 -9.79 -25.91
C GLN A 137 9.41 -9.98 -27.42
N SER A 138 8.16 -9.92 -27.90
CA SER A 138 7.83 -9.99 -29.33
C SER A 138 8.47 -8.85 -30.12
N GLN A 139 8.47 -7.63 -29.59
CA GLN A 139 9.12 -6.49 -30.24
C GLN A 139 10.63 -6.67 -30.32
N LYS A 140 11.28 -7.16 -29.25
CA LYS A 140 12.70 -7.49 -29.27
C LYS A 140 13.03 -8.55 -30.35
N ALA A 141 12.14 -9.51 -30.58
CA ALA A 141 12.31 -10.54 -31.60
C ALA A 141 12.18 -9.97 -33.03
N LEU A 142 11.36 -8.95 -33.24
CA LEU A 142 11.20 -8.24 -34.52
C LEU A 142 12.34 -7.23 -34.81
N ALA A 143 13.49 -7.40 -34.15
CA ALA A 143 14.68 -6.54 -34.28
C ALA A 143 14.48 -5.07 -33.88
N PHE A 144 13.41 -4.72 -33.14
CA PHE A 144 13.36 -3.44 -32.46
C PHE A 144 14.41 -3.41 -31.35
N LYS A 145 15.54 -2.75 -31.62
CA LYS A 145 16.62 -2.57 -30.65
C LYS A 145 16.14 -1.63 -29.54
N ILE A 146 16.10 -2.13 -28.31
CA ILE A 146 15.95 -1.27 -27.13
C ILE A 146 17.22 -0.42 -27.04
N GLU A 147 17.06 0.86 -27.35
CA GLU A 147 18.15 1.82 -27.27
C GLU A 147 18.57 2.02 -25.81
N LYS A 148 19.89 2.17 -25.58
CA LYS A 148 20.44 2.44 -24.23
C LYS A 148 20.12 3.85 -23.74
N ASP A 149 19.94 4.78 -24.67
CA ASP A 149 19.64 6.17 -24.36
C ASP A 149 18.19 6.35 -23.90
N PHE A 150 17.99 7.11 -22.81
CA PHE A 150 16.69 7.24 -22.14
C PHE A 150 15.63 7.82 -23.08
N PHE A 151 15.96 8.89 -23.81
CA PHE A 151 15.03 9.55 -24.71
C PHE A 151 14.60 8.66 -25.88
N ARG A 152 15.54 7.91 -26.44
CA ARG A 152 15.27 7.01 -27.55
C ARG A 152 14.47 5.78 -27.11
N ARG A 153 14.76 5.25 -25.92
CA ARG A 153 13.94 4.21 -25.28
C ARG A 153 12.52 4.69 -25.03
N LEU A 154 12.36 5.91 -24.51
CA LEU A 154 11.05 6.49 -24.24
C LEU A 154 10.25 6.67 -25.54
N LYS A 155 10.88 7.24 -26.58
CA LYS A 155 10.26 7.39 -27.91
C LYS A 155 9.83 6.04 -28.48
N SER A 156 10.67 5.02 -28.34
CA SER A 156 10.36 3.65 -28.76
C SER A 156 9.12 3.12 -28.04
N ILE A 157 9.07 3.19 -26.71
CA ILE A 157 7.90 2.77 -25.92
C ILE A 157 6.64 3.54 -26.34
N ALA A 158 6.75 4.86 -26.53
CA ALA A 158 5.63 5.71 -26.91
C ALA A 158 4.99 5.32 -28.25
N MET A 159 5.78 4.82 -29.21
CA MET A 159 5.26 4.36 -30.51
C MET A 159 4.39 3.10 -30.40
N PHE A 160 4.61 2.25 -29.39
CA PHE A 160 3.87 0.99 -29.22
C PHE A 160 2.67 1.07 -28.27
N ILE A 161 2.62 2.10 -27.42
CA ILE A 161 1.50 2.31 -26.49
C ILE A 161 0.14 2.34 -27.21
N PRO A 162 -0.04 3.02 -28.36
CA PRO A 162 -1.31 3.04 -29.07
C PRO A 162 -1.81 1.63 -29.45
N ASP A 163 -0.95 0.78 -30.01
CA ASP A 163 -1.30 -0.58 -30.38
C ASP A 163 -1.76 -1.39 -29.16
N PHE A 164 -1.03 -1.23 -28.06
CA PHE A 164 -1.36 -1.89 -26.80
C PHE A 164 -2.68 -1.38 -26.22
N ILE A 165 -2.99 -0.09 -26.36
CA ILE A 165 -4.28 0.49 -25.96
C ILE A 165 -5.41 -0.10 -26.81
N ILE A 166 -5.25 -0.17 -28.13
CA ILE A 166 -6.27 -0.73 -29.03
C ILE A 166 -6.56 -2.19 -28.67
N LEU A 167 -5.52 -2.99 -28.42
CA LEU A 167 -5.66 -4.38 -27.98
C LEU A 167 -6.46 -4.49 -26.67
N ASN A 168 -6.12 -3.66 -25.67
CA ASN A 168 -6.82 -3.67 -24.39
C ASN A 168 -8.26 -3.11 -24.49
N LEU A 169 -8.51 -2.19 -25.42
CA LEU A 169 -9.85 -1.67 -25.69
C LEU A 169 -10.76 -2.76 -26.27
N ASN A 170 -10.27 -3.53 -27.24
CA ASN A 170 -10.99 -4.68 -27.79
C ASN A 170 -11.26 -5.76 -26.72
N ARG A 171 -10.29 -5.98 -25.82
CA ARG A 171 -10.44 -6.88 -24.68
C ARG A 171 -11.49 -6.37 -23.70
N ALA A 172 -11.52 -5.07 -23.41
CA ALA A 172 -12.52 -4.45 -22.56
C ALA A 172 -13.92 -4.61 -23.18
N ASP A 173 -14.09 -4.35 -24.47
CA ASP A 173 -15.37 -4.51 -25.18
C ASP A 173 -15.88 -5.97 -25.11
N THR A 174 -15.00 -6.93 -25.39
CA THR A 174 -15.31 -8.37 -25.26
C THR A 174 -15.72 -8.73 -23.84
N LEU A 175 -15.00 -8.22 -22.82
CA LEU A 175 -15.31 -8.46 -21.42
C LEU A 175 -16.65 -7.85 -21.02
N THR A 176 -16.96 -6.63 -21.48
CA THR A 176 -18.24 -5.98 -21.18
C THR A 176 -19.40 -6.79 -21.74
N THR A 177 -19.27 -7.29 -22.97
CA THR A 177 -20.27 -8.16 -23.60
C THR A 177 -20.49 -9.44 -22.78
N ILE A 178 -19.41 -10.08 -22.31
CA ILE A 178 -19.49 -11.27 -21.45
C ILE A 178 -20.17 -10.95 -20.11
N VAL A 179 -19.84 -9.82 -19.50
CA VAL A 179 -20.42 -9.39 -18.21
C VAL A 179 -21.92 -9.10 -18.36
N LEU A 180 -22.33 -8.45 -19.44
CA LEU A 180 -23.74 -8.19 -19.75
C LEU A 180 -24.53 -9.49 -20.01
N MET A 181 -23.97 -10.44 -20.78
CA MET A 181 -24.59 -11.75 -21.02
C MET A 181 -24.81 -12.56 -19.74
N ARG A 182 -23.98 -12.34 -18.71
CA ARG A 182 -24.14 -12.98 -17.38
C ARG A 182 -25.22 -12.32 -16.51
N GLY A 183 -25.98 -11.36 -17.04
CA GLY A 183 -27.06 -10.68 -16.32
C GLY A 183 -26.56 -9.61 -15.34
N TYR A 184 -25.35 -9.09 -15.54
CA TYR A 184 -24.82 -8.01 -14.70
C TYR A 184 -25.74 -6.77 -14.78
N GLY A 185 -26.06 -6.19 -13.63
CA GLY A 185 -26.92 -5.00 -13.52
C GLY A 185 -28.42 -5.29 -13.42
N SER A 186 -28.84 -6.55 -13.43
CA SER A 186 -30.26 -6.94 -13.27
C SER A 186 -30.81 -6.74 -11.85
N VAL A 187 -29.96 -6.81 -10.81
CA VAL A 187 -30.35 -6.71 -9.39
C VAL A 187 -29.42 -5.76 -8.62
N LEU A 188 -30.01 -4.91 -7.76
CA LEU A 188 -29.34 -3.99 -6.85
C LEU A 188 -30.03 -4.03 -5.46
N PRO A 189 -29.31 -4.10 -4.33
CA PRO A 189 -27.86 -4.28 -4.19
C PRO A 189 -27.40 -5.69 -4.62
N ARG A 190 -26.14 -5.81 -5.04
CA ARG A 190 -25.59 -7.09 -5.52
C ARG A 190 -25.16 -7.97 -4.36
N SER A 191 -25.33 -9.28 -4.49
CA SER A 191 -24.75 -10.24 -3.53
C SER A 191 -23.22 -10.21 -3.59
N VAL A 192 -22.58 -10.64 -2.50
CA VAL A 192 -21.13 -10.65 -2.33
C VAL A 192 -20.66 -12.06 -2.01
N TYR A 193 -19.65 -12.54 -2.73
CA TYR A 193 -18.96 -13.80 -2.45
C TYR A 193 -17.45 -13.61 -2.68
N SER A 194 -16.57 -13.92 -1.72
CA SER A 194 -16.79 -14.36 -0.34
C SER A 194 -17.30 -13.24 0.57
N PHE A 195 -18.15 -13.56 1.55
CA PHE A 195 -18.65 -12.60 2.52
C PHE A 195 -17.87 -12.73 3.83
N THR A 196 -17.27 -11.63 4.27
CA THR A 196 -16.59 -11.55 5.57
C THR A 196 -17.49 -10.75 6.53
N PRO A 197 -18.26 -11.42 7.41
CA PRO A 197 -19.14 -10.72 8.34
C PRO A 197 -18.33 -9.92 9.36
N PHE A 198 -18.70 -8.66 9.57
CA PHE A 198 -18.17 -7.88 10.68
C PHE A 198 -18.83 -8.35 11.98
N GLN A 199 -18.06 -8.95 12.89
CA GLN A 199 -18.59 -9.43 14.16
C GLN A 199 -18.54 -8.31 15.22
N TRP A 200 -19.43 -8.38 16.22
CA TRP A 200 -19.41 -7.43 17.34
C TRP A 200 -18.10 -7.45 18.12
N SER A 201 -17.43 -8.61 18.18
CA SER A 201 -16.08 -8.76 18.72
C SER A 201 -15.07 -7.84 18.04
N ASP A 202 -15.14 -7.73 16.71
CA ASP A 202 -14.23 -6.88 15.93
C ASP A 202 -14.43 -5.41 16.27
N GLY A 203 -15.69 -4.99 16.44
CA GLY A 203 -16.03 -3.65 16.90
C GLY A 203 -15.47 -3.32 18.28
N ILE A 204 -15.58 -4.25 19.23
CA ILE A 204 -15.02 -4.08 20.59
C ILE A 204 -13.49 -3.96 20.55
N ILE A 205 -12.82 -4.79 19.74
CA ILE A 205 -11.37 -4.75 19.59
C ILE A 205 -10.92 -3.40 19.01
N VAL A 206 -11.59 -2.91 17.96
CA VAL A 206 -11.26 -1.62 17.34
C VAL A 206 -11.48 -0.46 18.32
N LEU A 207 -12.59 -0.47 19.05
CA LEU A 207 -12.88 0.56 20.05
C LEU A 207 -11.84 0.55 21.19
N GLY A 208 -11.49 -0.64 21.69
CA GLY A 208 -10.47 -0.82 22.72
C GLY A 208 -9.09 -0.33 22.27
N MET A 209 -8.72 -0.59 21.02
CA MET A 209 -7.47 -0.10 20.42
C MET A 209 -7.44 1.43 20.33
N LEU A 210 -8.54 2.06 19.89
CA LEU A 210 -8.66 3.51 19.82
C LEU A 210 -8.60 4.17 21.19
N ALA A 211 -9.30 3.60 22.18
CA ALA A 211 -9.28 4.08 23.56
C ALA A 211 -7.88 3.99 24.18
N CYS A 212 -7.16 2.87 23.95
CA CYS A 212 -5.78 2.71 24.39
C CYS A 212 -4.84 3.74 23.76
N PHE A 213 -4.98 3.96 22.44
CA PHE A 213 -4.20 4.97 21.74
C PHE A 213 -4.45 6.39 22.29
N MET A 214 -5.71 6.75 22.50
CA MET A 214 -6.07 8.04 23.10
C MET A 214 -5.56 8.18 24.54
N GLY A 215 -5.66 7.12 25.35
CA GLY A 215 -5.19 7.11 26.73
C GLY A 215 -3.68 7.26 26.87
N ILE A 216 -2.90 6.58 26.01
CA ILE A 216 -1.44 6.73 25.97
C ILE A 216 -1.06 8.18 25.59
N HIS A 217 -1.78 8.77 24.64
CA HIS A 217 -1.49 10.13 24.21
C HIS A 217 -1.92 11.18 25.25
N SER A 218 -3.03 10.97 25.96
CA SER A 218 -3.49 11.91 27.00
C SER A 218 -2.61 11.90 28.24
N TYR A 219 -2.13 10.72 28.67
CA TYR A 219 -1.23 10.59 29.83
C TYR A 219 0.11 11.29 29.64
N VAL A 220 0.59 11.41 28.40
CA VAL A 220 1.90 12.00 28.09
C VAL A 220 1.82 13.51 27.83
N THR A 221 0.62 14.06 27.59
CA THR A 221 0.41 15.51 27.42
C THR A 221 0.21 16.27 28.73
N VAL A 222 0.03 15.58 29.85
CA VAL A 222 -0.07 16.13 31.21
C VAL A 222 1.28 16.00 31.91
#